data_AF-A0A0T5P1D5-F1
#
_entry.id   AF-A0A0T5P1D5-F1
#
_cell.length_a   1.000
_cell.length_b   1.000
_cell.length_c   1.000
_cell.angle_alpha   90.00
_cell.angle_beta   90.00
_cell.angle_gamma   90.00
#
_symmetry.space_group_name_H-M   'P 1'
#
loop_
_entity.id
_entity.type
_entity.pdbx_description
1 polymer ?
#
loop_
_entity_poly.entity_id
_entity_poly.type
_entity_poly.pdbx_seq_one_letter_code
_entity_poly.pdbx_strand_id
1 'polypeptide(L)'
;MCLDQSGTGEAQCTCATKELKEDIGEDDAELYNAVSVLYLDGKANGQEMGDAWDAAIETVAMQSEMDQTELLERMNAAGKAHKEAISACKDAKAE
;
A
#
# COMPACT_ATOMS: atom_id res chain seq x y z
N MET A 1 4.91 5.14 -2.07
CA MET A 1 4.87 3.91 -1.27
C MET A 1 5.53 2.81 -2.07
N CYS A 2 6.64 2.25 -1.61
CA CYS A 2 7.16 1.04 -2.22
C CYS A 2 7.52 0.13 -1.08
N LEU A 3 6.62 -0.82 -0.83
CA LEU A 3 6.72 -1.79 0.25
C LEU A 3 7.92 -2.70 -0.01
N ASP A 4 9.13 -2.29 0.42
CA ASP A 4 10.36 -3.09 0.51
C ASP A 4 10.50 -4.24 -0.53
N GLN A 5 10.14 -3.97 -1.79
CA GLN A 5 10.26 -4.95 -2.86
C GLN A 5 11.70 -4.88 -3.33
N SER A 6 12.50 -5.80 -2.83
CA SER A 6 13.87 -6.01 -3.30
C SER A 6 13.89 -6.05 -4.83
N GLY A 7 14.53 -5.06 -5.46
CA GLY A 7 14.62 -4.95 -6.92
C GLY A 7 13.72 -3.89 -7.57
N THR A 8 12.92 -3.14 -6.81
CA THR A 8 12.12 -2.01 -7.31
C THR A 8 12.86 -0.69 -7.10
N GLY A 9 13.11 0.06 -8.17
CA GLY A 9 13.82 1.36 -8.11
C GLY A 9 12.90 2.54 -7.74
N GLU A 10 13.46 3.62 -7.21
CA GLU A 10 12.71 4.83 -6.79
C GLU A 10 11.81 5.41 -7.90
N ALA A 11 12.27 5.38 -9.17
CA ALA A 11 11.49 5.82 -10.32
C ALA A 11 10.26 4.92 -10.60
N GLN A 12 10.41 3.61 -10.43
CA GLN A 12 9.32 2.65 -10.60
C GLN A 12 8.28 2.83 -9.49
N CYS A 13 8.74 3.08 -8.27
CA CYS A 13 7.89 3.38 -7.12
C CYS A 13 7.10 4.69 -7.27
N THR A 14 7.75 5.73 -7.79
CA THR A 14 7.11 7.02 -8.04
C THR A 14 6.04 6.88 -9.12
N CYS A 15 6.34 6.16 -10.21
CA CYS A 15 5.37 5.84 -11.25
C CYS A 15 4.17 5.07 -10.67
N ALA A 16 4.42 3.98 -9.94
CA ALA A 16 3.36 3.15 -9.41
C ALA A 16 2.50 3.86 -8.35
N THR A 17 3.11 4.71 -7.51
CA THR A 17 2.37 5.52 -6.54
C THR A 17 1.46 6.53 -7.24
N LYS A 18 1.92 7.12 -8.36
CA LYS A 18 1.11 8.03 -9.16
C LYS A 18 -0.07 7.30 -9.82
N GLU A 19 0.20 6.21 -10.52
CA GLU A 19 -0.86 5.39 -11.16
C GLU A 19 -1.88 4.89 -10.14
N LEU A 20 -1.40 4.40 -8.99
CA LEU A 20 -2.28 3.94 -7.92
C LEU A 20 -3.21 5.05 -7.44
N LYS A 21 -2.67 6.26 -7.18
CA LYS A 21 -3.47 7.40 -6.72
C LYS A 21 -4.53 7.81 -7.75
N GLU A 22 -4.25 7.68 -9.04
CA GLU A 22 -5.22 7.96 -10.12
C GLU A 22 -6.31 6.88 -10.20
N ASP A 23 -6.01 5.63 -9.87
CA ASP A 23 -6.94 4.50 -9.93
C ASP A 23 -7.87 4.41 -8.71
N ILE A 24 -7.32 4.50 -7.49
CA ILE A 24 -8.10 4.34 -6.25
C ILE A 24 -8.63 5.68 -5.70
N GLY A 25 -8.15 6.80 -6.23
CA GLY A 25 -8.49 8.13 -5.74
C GLY A 25 -7.64 8.59 -4.56
N GLU A 26 -7.81 9.86 -4.18
CA GLU A 26 -6.97 10.52 -3.16
C GLU A 26 -7.21 9.95 -1.75
N ASP A 27 -8.47 9.83 -1.33
CA ASP A 27 -8.83 9.37 0.02
C ASP A 27 -8.31 7.94 0.30
N ASP A 28 -8.54 7.00 -0.63
CA ASP A 28 -8.06 5.62 -0.48
C ASP A 28 -6.53 5.55 -0.59
N ALA A 29 -5.88 6.45 -1.33
CA ALA A 29 -4.42 6.54 -1.37
C ALA A 29 -3.84 7.05 -0.04
N GLU A 30 -4.50 7.98 0.64
CA GLU A 30 -4.08 8.44 1.97
C GLU A 30 -4.24 7.34 3.02
N LEU A 31 -5.37 6.62 3.00
CA LEU A 31 -5.60 5.45 3.86
C LEU A 31 -4.56 4.36 3.61
N TYR A 32 -4.30 4.04 2.34
CA TYR A 32 -3.33 3.03 1.95
C TYR A 32 -1.89 3.43 2.35
N ASN A 33 -1.58 4.72 2.35
CA ASN A 33 -0.31 5.23 2.89
C ASN A 33 -0.19 4.99 4.39
N ALA A 34 -1.24 5.35 5.15
CA ALA A 34 -1.25 5.19 6.60
C ALA A 34 -1.09 3.72 7.00
N VAL A 35 -1.84 2.83 6.34
CA VAL A 35 -1.73 1.37 6.54
C VAL A 35 -0.33 0.88 6.18
N SER A 36 0.23 1.33 5.05
CA SER A 36 1.57 0.93 4.61
C SER A 36 2.66 1.36 5.59
N VAL A 37 2.57 2.56 6.18
CA VAL A 37 3.54 3.05 7.17
C VAL A 37 3.52 2.16 8.42
N LEU A 38 2.33 1.88 8.95
CA LEU A 38 2.17 1.04 10.15
C LEU A 38 2.57 -0.41 9.89
N TYR A 39 2.24 -0.94 8.71
CA TYR A 39 2.69 -2.26 8.28
C TYR A 39 4.23 -2.37 8.29
N LEU A 40 4.92 -1.38 7.72
CA LEU A 40 6.39 -1.36 7.69
C LEU A 40 7.00 -1.23 9.08
N ASP A 41 6.40 -0.42 9.95
CA ASP A 41 6.82 -0.33 11.36
C ASP A 41 6.66 -1.69 12.07
N GLY A 42 5.52 -2.36 11.89
CA GLY A 42 5.32 -3.70 12.44
C GLY A 42 6.33 -4.72 11.93
N LYS A 43 6.62 -4.70 10.62
CA LYS A 43 7.68 -5.53 10.01
C LYS A 43 9.05 -5.23 10.62
N ALA A 44 9.41 -3.97 10.82
CA ALA A 44 10.67 -3.55 11.43
C ALA A 44 10.79 -4.01 12.89
N ASN A 45 9.65 -4.12 13.59
CA ASN A 45 9.56 -4.64 14.96
C ASN A 45 9.45 -6.18 15.03
N GLY A 46 9.59 -6.88 13.90
CA GLY A 46 9.63 -8.34 13.85
C GLY A 46 8.27 -9.04 13.74
N GLN A 47 7.19 -8.30 13.45
CA GLN A 47 5.90 -8.93 13.16
C GLN A 47 5.93 -9.70 11.83
N GLU A 48 5.17 -10.79 11.79
CA GLU A 48 4.88 -11.52 10.55
C GLU A 48 4.09 -10.64 9.59
N MET A 49 4.16 -10.93 8.29
CA MET A 49 3.53 -10.07 7.28
C MET A 49 2.01 -9.93 7.46
N GLY A 50 1.31 -11.03 7.74
CA GLY A 50 -0.14 -11.00 7.98
C GLY A 50 -0.48 -10.19 9.22
N ASP A 51 0.17 -10.50 10.35
CA ASP A 51 -0.07 -9.83 11.63
C ASP A 51 0.22 -8.33 11.57
N ALA A 52 1.30 -7.92 10.88
CA ALA A 52 1.63 -6.51 10.69
C ALA A 52 0.57 -5.79 9.84
N TRP A 53 0.02 -6.46 8.84
CA TRP A 53 -1.02 -5.89 7.98
C TRP A 53 -2.34 -5.76 8.72
N ASP A 54 -2.77 -6.81 9.39
CA ASP A 54 -4.02 -6.81 10.14
C ASP A 54 -4.00 -5.78 11.28
N ALA A 55 -2.88 -5.66 12.01
CA ALA A 55 -2.70 -4.65 13.04
C ALA A 55 -2.71 -3.21 12.49
N ALA A 56 -2.13 -3.00 11.30
CA ALA A 56 -2.16 -1.71 10.62
C ALA A 56 -3.58 -1.33 10.18
N ILE A 57 -4.34 -2.29 9.63
CA ILE A 57 -5.74 -2.10 9.24
C ILE A 57 -6.60 -1.77 10.46
N GLU A 58 -6.47 -2.54 11.54
CA GLU A 58 -7.19 -2.29 12.80
C GLU A 58 -6.93 -0.86 13.31
N THR A 59 -5.67 -0.46 13.33
CA THR A 59 -5.24 0.86 13.81
C THR A 59 -5.81 1.99 12.96
N VAL A 60 -5.74 1.88 11.62
CA VAL A 60 -6.25 2.94 10.72
C VAL A 60 -7.78 2.98 10.72
N ALA A 61 -8.45 1.84 10.80
CA ALA A 61 -9.90 1.77 10.92
C ALA A 61 -10.38 2.50 12.19
N MET A 62 -9.72 2.26 13.33
CA MET A 62 -10.01 2.97 14.57
C MET A 62 -9.76 4.47 14.47
N GLN A 63 -8.66 4.91 13.83
CA GLN A 63 -8.34 6.33 13.68
C GLN A 63 -9.28 7.07 12.73
N SER A 64 -9.80 6.37 11.72
CA SER A 64 -10.65 6.94 10.68
C SER A 64 -12.14 6.73 10.95
N GLU A 65 -12.49 6.15 12.09
CA GLU A 65 -13.87 5.77 12.46
C GLU A 65 -14.56 4.92 11.38
N MET A 66 -13.79 4.06 10.70
CA MET A 66 -14.26 3.18 9.63
C MET A 66 -14.46 1.75 10.15
N ASP A 67 -15.34 1.00 9.48
CA ASP A 67 -15.42 -0.43 9.73
C ASP A 67 -14.12 -1.13 9.29
N GLN A 68 -13.59 -2.00 10.15
CA GLN A 68 -12.33 -2.69 9.91
C GLN A 68 -12.42 -3.62 8.69
N THR A 69 -13.56 -4.29 8.49
CA THR A 69 -13.74 -5.21 7.35
C THR A 69 -13.83 -4.42 6.05
N GLU A 70 -14.57 -3.32 6.05
CA GLU A 70 -14.63 -2.42 4.90
C GLU A 70 -13.25 -1.86 4.52
N LEU A 71 -12.48 -1.38 5.51
CA LEU A 71 -11.14 -0.88 5.26
C LEU A 71 -10.23 -1.99 4.74
N LEU A 72 -10.29 -3.20 5.31
CA LEU A 72 -9.52 -4.34 4.84
C LEU A 72 -9.79 -4.65 3.37
N GLU A 73 -11.05 -4.68 2.96
CA GLU A 73 -11.43 -4.95 1.56
C GLU A 73 -10.88 -3.88 0.61
N ARG A 74 -11.03 -2.60 0.96
CA ARG A 74 -10.49 -1.47 0.17
C ARG A 74 -8.97 -1.54 0.06
N MET A 75 -8.28 -1.77 1.17
CA MET A 75 -6.82 -1.78 1.21
C MET A 75 -6.23 -3.02 0.53
N ASN A 76 -6.95 -4.14 0.52
CA ASN A 76 -6.58 -5.31 -0.29
C ASN A 76 -6.71 -5.04 -1.78
N ALA A 77 -7.78 -4.34 -2.21
CA ALA A 77 -7.93 -3.89 -3.59
C ALA A 77 -6.81 -2.92 -3.99
N ALA A 78 -6.53 -1.91 -3.15
CA ALA A 78 -5.41 -0.99 -3.35
C ALA A 78 -4.06 -1.71 -3.40
N GLY A 79 -3.83 -2.68 -2.51
CA GLY A 79 -2.61 -3.49 -2.52
C GLY A 79 -2.45 -4.35 -3.78
N LYS A 80 -3.55 -4.81 -4.38
CA LYS A 80 -3.54 -5.50 -5.67
C LYS A 80 -3.23 -4.52 -6.81
N ALA A 81 -3.95 -3.40 -6.90
CA ALA A 81 -3.73 -2.37 -7.90
C ALA A 81 -2.29 -1.84 -7.86
N HIS A 82 -1.73 -1.68 -6.65
CA HIS A 82 -0.36 -1.23 -6.47
C HIS A 82 0.67 -2.23 -7.02
N LYS A 83 0.45 -3.54 -6.83
CA LYS A 83 1.32 -4.57 -7.43
C LYS A 83 1.27 -4.55 -8.94
N GLU A 84 0.09 -4.33 -9.52
CA GLU A 84 -0.11 -4.22 -10.97
C GLU A 84 0.59 -2.97 -11.51
N ALA A 85 0.43 -1.81 -10.86
CA ALA A 85 1.09 -0.56 -11.20
C ALA A 85 2.63 -0.67 -11.09
N ILE A 86 3.16 -1.29 -10.04
CA ILE A 86 4.61 -1.55 -9.93
C ILE A 86 5.11 -2.40 -11.11
N SER A 87 4.36 -3.43 -11.51
CA SER A 87 4.71 -4.26 -12.65
C SER A 87 4.70 -3.47 -13.96
N ALA A 88 3.66 -2.67 -14.21
CA ALA A 88 3.56 -1.84 -15.42
C ALA A 88 4.67 -0.79 -15.49
N CYS A 89 4.97 -0.15 -14.37
CA CYS A 89 6.04 0.85 -14.26
C CYS A 89 7.46 0.27 -14.41
N LYS A 90 7.63 -1.05 -14.28
CA LYS A 90 8.90 -1.73 -14.61
C LYS A 90 9.18 -1.67 -16.11
N ASP A 91 8.12 -1.80 -16.90
CA ASP A 91 8.17 -1.87 -18.36
C ASP A 91 8.18 -0.48 -19.01
N ALA A 92 7.75 0.56 -18.28
CA ALA A 92 7.79 1.97 -18.72
C ALA A 92 9.21 2.54 -18.87
N LYS A 93 10.26 1.80 -18.49
CA LYS A 93 11.68 2.12 -18.77
C LYS A 93 12.14 1.45 -20.07
N ALA A 94 11.44 1.67 -21.18
CA ALA A 94 11.88 1.22 -22.51
C ALA A 94 11.50 2.18 -23.65
N GLU A 95 11.22 3.46 -23.37
CA GLU A 95 11.03 4.51 -24.38
C GLU A 95 11.97 5.69 -24.15
#